data_AF-A0A8J7F6K0-F1
#
_entry.id   AF-A0A8J7F6K0-F1
#
_cell.length_a   1.000
_cell.length_b   1.000
_cell.length_c   1.000
_cell.angle_alpha   90.00
_cell.angle_beta   90.00
_cell.angle_gamma   90.00
#
_symmetry.space_group_name_H-M   'P 1'
#
loop_
_entity.id
_entity.type
_entity.pdbx_description
1 polymer ?
#
loop_
_entity_poly.entity_id
_entity_poly.type
_entity_poly.pdbx_seq_one_letter_code
_entity_poly.pdbx_strand_id
1 'polypeptide(L)'
;MMPICTDYIAEGIQQFRIAAIQGIGIVFLGNFSGMVAGFVLSPQEINVPKVIGSSLFGGLVGIAIAFTLILKKTREFTSYESD
;
A
#
# COMPACT_ATOMS: atom_id res chain seq x y z
N MET A 1 10.20 -13.59 -35.63
CA MET A 1 11.15 -12.61 -35.06
C MET A 1 10.37 -11.79 -34.04
N MET A 2 10.86 -11.76 -32.80
CA MET A 2 10.17 -11.47 -31.53
C MET A 2 9.34 -10.17 -31.47
N PRO A 3 8.01 -10.26 -31.31
CA PRO A 3 7.18 -9.22 -30.68
C PRO A 3 7.02 -9.43 -29.16
N ILE A 4 7.49 -10.56 -28.61
CA ILE A 4 7.19 -11.00 -27.24
C ILE A 4 7.82 -10.08 -26.16
N CYS A 5 8.98 -9.47 -26.42
CA CYS A 5 9.65 -8.60 -25.44
C CYS A 5 8.90 -7.28 -25.14
N THR A 6 8.21 -6.69 -26.11
CA THR A 6 7.52 -5.41 -25.91
C THR A 6 6.23 -5.57 -25.12
N ASP A 7 5.53 -6.68 -25.33
CA ASP A 7 4.28 -6.97 -24.61
C ASP A 7 4.56 -7.29 -23.14
N TYR A 8 5.63 -8.05 -22.84
CA TYR A 8 6.04 -8.37 -21.48
C TYR A 8 6.45 -7.14 -20.66
N ILE A 9 7.18 -6.20 -21.28
CA ILE A 9 7.58 -4.93 -20.63
C ILE A 9 6.34 -4.05 -20.39
N ALA A 10 5.41 -3.99 -21.34
CA ALA A 10 4.18 -3.23 -21.19
C ALA A 10 3.27 -3.79 -20.08
N GLU A 11 3.15 -5.12 -19.99
CA GLU A 11 2.41 -5.81 -18.92
C GLU A 11 3.06 -5.61 -17.55
N GLY A 12 4.39 -5.72 -17.45
CA GLY A 12 5.12 -5.47 -16.22
C GLY A 12 4.94 -4.03 -15.70
N ILE A 13 4.99 -3.04 -16.59
CA ILE A 13 4.74 -1.63 -16.24
C ILE A 13 3.30 -1.43 -15.76
N GLN A 14 2.31 -2.07 -16.40
CA GLN A 14 0.92 -1.97 -15.96
C GLN A 14 0.71 -2.59 -14.58
N GLN A 15 1.26 -3.78 -14.32
CA GLN A 15 1.12 -4.41 -13.02
C GLN A 15 1.84 -3.64 -11.92
N PHE A 16 3.01 -3.03 -12.21
CA PHE A 16 3.68 -2.13 -11.28
C PHE A 16 2.81 -0.91 -10.94
N ARG A 17 2.15 -0.29 -11.94
CA ARG A 17 1.22 0.83 -11.70
C ARG A 17 0.03 0.40 -10.84
N ILE A 18 -0.55 -0.78 -11.08
CA ILE A 18 -1.66 -1.30 -10.28
C ILE A 18 -1.22 -1.55 -8.84
N ALA A 19 -0.07 -2.20 -8.63
CA ALA A 19 0.49 -2.44 -7.30
C ALA A 19 0.80 -1.13 -6.56
N ALA A 20 1.32 -0.11 -7.26
CA ALA A 20 1.56 1.20 -6.69
C ALA A 20 0.24 1.90 -6.27
N ILE A 21 -0.79 1.88 -7.12
CA ILE A 21 -2.12 2.45 -6.79
C ILE A 21 -2.75 1.72 -5.60
N GLN A 22 -2.66 0.38 -5.58
CA GLN A 22 -3.14 -0.43 -4.45
C GLN A 22 -2.37 -0.10 -3.17
N GLY A 23 -1.05 0.04 -3.25
CA GLY A 23 -0.21 0.44 -2.13
C GLY A 23 -0.62 1.79 -1.55
N ILE A 24 -0.81 2.80 -2.41
CA ILE A 24 -1.29 4.14 -2.00
C ILE A 24 -2.66 4.03 -1.31
N GLY A 25 -3.59 3.25 -1.88
CA GLY A 25 -4.91 3.04 -1.29
C GLY A 25 -4.87 2.44 0.11
N ILE A 26 -4.00 1.45 0.34
CA ILE A 26 -3.83 0.80 1.65
C ILE A 26 -3.23 1.75 2.68
N VAL A 27 -2.24 2.57 2.30
CA VAL A 27 -1.66 3.59 3.17
C VAL A 27 -2.71 4.63 3.57
N PHE A 28 -3.54 5.06 2.62
CA PHE A 28 -4.62 5.99 2.89
C PHE A 28 -5.67 5.40 3.85
N LEU A 29 -6.09 4.15 3.62
CA LEU A 29 -6.98 3.41 4.51
C LEU A 29 -6.40 3.25 5.92
N GLY A 30 -5.10 2.96 6.02
CA GLY A 30 -4.39 2.88 7.30
C GLY A 30 -4.45 4.20 8.07
N ASN A 31 -4.10 5.32 7.43
CA ASN A 31 -4.19 6.66 8.05
C ASN A 31 -5.62 6.99 8.49
N PHE A 32 -6.60 6.76 7.61
CA PHE A 32 -8.01 7.03 7.90
C PHE A 32 -8.51 6.20 9.09
N SER A 33 -8.21 4.90 9.10
CA SER A 33 -8.56 4.01 10.21
C SER A 33 -7.91 4.46 11.52
N GLY A 34 -6.64 4.87 11.49
CA GLY A 34 -5.92 5.39 12.64
C GLY A 34 -6.57 6.66 13.20
N MET A 35 -6.94 7.59 12.33
CA MET A 35 -7.65 8.82 12.70
C MET A 35 -9.00 8.52 13.37
N VAL A 36 -9.80 7.61 12.79
CA VAL A 36 -11.09 7.19 13.36
C VAL A 36 -10.90 6.55 14.74
N ALA A 37 -9.91 5.66 14.90
CA ALA A 37 -9.57 5.08 16.19
C ALA A 37 -9.16 6.15 17.21
N GLY A 38 -8.40 7.15 16.78
CA GLY A 38 -8.06 8.32 17.60
C GLY A 38 -9.28 9.06 18.13
N PHE A 39 -10.25 9.35 17.25
CA PHE A 39 -11.50 10.02 17.62
C PHE A 39 -12.34 9.19 18.59
N VAL A 40 -12.50 7.89 18.33
CA VAL A 40 -13.28 6.98 19.19
C VAL A 40 -12.63 6.87 20.59
N LEU A 41 -11.31 6.88 20.66
CA LEU A 41 -10.55 6.79 21.92
C LEU A 41 -10.39 8.14 22.64
N SER A 42 -10.93 9.25 22.12
CA SER A 42 -10.94 10.57 22.77
C SER A 42 -12.34 11.23 22.76
N PRO A 43 -13.34 10.64 23.44
CA PRO A 43 -14.73 11.08 23.34
C PRO A 43 -15.10 12.35 24.14
N GLN A 44 -14.29 12.77 25.11
CA GLN A 44 -14.63 13.89 26.01
C GLN A 44 -13.98 15.23 25.61
N GLU A 45 -12.80 15.19 25.01
CA GLU A 45 -12.16 16.33 24.37
C GLU A 45 -11.44 15.79 23.14
N ILE A 46 -11.66 16.39 21.97
CA ILE A 46 -10.93 16.02 20.75
C ILE A 46 -9.47 16.36 20.99
N ASN A 47 -8.73 15.37 21.51
CA ASN A 47 -7.32 15.49 21.80
C ASN A 47 -6.58 15.34 20.47
N VAL A 48 -6.47 16.47 19.75
CA VAL A 48 -5.86 16.56 18.42
C VAL A 48 -4.50 15.84 18.36
N PRO A 49 -3.58 15.97 19.34
CA PRO A 49 -2.35 15.18 19.38
C PRO A 49 -2.57 13.66 19.32
N LYS A 50 -3.59 13.14 20.02
CA LYS A 50 -3.90 11.70 20.07
C LYS A 50 -4.49 11.21 18.74
N VAL A 51 -5.33 12.03 18.09
CA VAL A 51 -5.88 11.75 16.75
C VAL A 51 -4.76 11.72 15.70
N ILE A 52 -3.82 12.67 15.76
CA ILE A 52 -2.67 12.69 14.86
C ILE A 52 -1.77 11.47 15.10
N GLY A 53 -1.45 11.14 16.35
CA GLY A 53 -0.60 10.00 16.68
C GLY A 53 -1.19 8.66 16.22
N SER A 54 -2.48 8.47 16.43
CA SER A 54 -3.20 7.27 15.96
C SER A 54 -3.33 7.20 14.44
N SER A 55 -3.55 8.33 13.76
CA SER A 55 -3.51 8.43 12.30
C SER A 55 -2.15 8.04 11.74
N LEU A 56 -1.06 8.63 12.26
CA LEU A 56 0.32 8.30 11.86
C LEU A 56 0.66 6.83 12.08
N PHE A 57 0.23 6.26 13.21
CA PHE A 57 0.41 4.83 13.49
C PHE A 57 -0.34 3.96 12.47
N GLY A 58 -1.61 4.29 12.19
CA GLY A 58 -2.39 3.61 11.16
C GLY A 58 -1.76 3.72 9.76
N GLY A 59 -1.20 4.88 9.42
CA GLY A 59 -0.43 5.10 8.20
C GLY A 59 0.80 4.20 8.10
N LEU A 60 1.59 4.09 9.18
CA LEU A 60 2.77 3.21 9.24
C LEU A 60 2.40 1.74 9.05
N VAL A 61 1.31 1.28 9.67
CA VAL A 61 0.79 -0.08 9.46
C VAL A 61 0.35 -0.26 8.00
N GLY A 62 -0.34 0.71 7.42
CA GLY A 62 -0.70 0.71 6.00
C GLY A 62 0.52 0.63 5.07
N ILE A 63 1.60 1.35 5.38
CA ILE A 63 2.87 1.31 4.63
C ILE A 63 3.49 -0.08 4.72
N ALA A 64 3.53 -0.70 5.90
CA ALA A 64 4.08 -2.04 6.08
C ALA A 64 3.32 -3.10 5.25
N ILE A 65 1.99 -3.01 5.22
CA ILE A 65 1.14 -3.91 4.42
C ILE A 65 1.36 -3.65 2.92
N ALA A 66 1.38 -2.39 2.49
CA ALA A 66 1.63 -2.02 1.10
C ALA A 66 2.99 -2.53 0.61
N PHE A 67 4.06 -2.36 1.40
CA PHE A 67 5.39 -2.89 1.09
C PHE A 67 5.38 -4.41 0.98
N THR A 68 4.69 -5.09 1.90
CA THR A 68 4.59 -6.55 1.87
C THR A 68 3.90 -7.05 0.59
N LEU A 69 2.84 -6.36 0.15
CA LEU A 69 2.12 -6.71 -1.08
C LEU A 69 2.95 -6.42 -2.33
N ILE A 70 3.66 -5.29 -2.37
CA ILE A 70 4.59 -4.97 -3.46
C ILE A 70 5.69 -6.03 -3.54
N LEU A 71 6.35 -6.37 -2.42
CA LEU A 71 7.39 -7.40 -2.38
C LEU A 71 6.87 -8.78 -2.80
N LYS A 72 5.66 -9.15 -2.38
CA LYS A 72 5.03 -10.40 -2.77
C LYS A 72 4.77 -10.45 -4.27
N LYS A 73 4.25 -9.36 -4.85
CA LYS A 73 4.01 -9.23 -6.29
C LYS A 73 5.31 -9.22 -7.11
N THR A 74 6.33 -8.52 -6.64
CA THR A 74 7.65 -8.53 -7.29
C THR A 74 8.26 -9.94 -7.29
N ARG A 75 8.12 -10.70 -6.20
CA ARG A 75 8.59 -12.09 -6.14
C ARG A 75 7.85 -13.01 -7.10
N GLU A 76 6.54 -12.85 -7.24
CA GLU A 76 5.73 -13.56 -8.24
C GLU A 76 6.25 -13.29 -9.66
N PHE A 77 6.53 -12.03 -10.00
CA PHE A 77 7.12 -11.67 -11.29
C PHE A 77 8.49 -12.32 -11.56
N THR A 78 9.41 -12.29 -10.59
CA THR A 78 10.73 -12.92 -10.75
C THR A 78 10.64 -14.44 -10.96
N SER A 79 9.63 -15.11 -10.39
CA SER A 79 9.45 -16.55 -10.60
C SER A 79 8.97 -16.91 -12.01
N TYR A 80 8.22 -16.03 -12.67
CA TYR A 80 7.77 -16.24 -14.06
C TYR A 80 8.88 -16.02 -15.10
N GLU A 81 9.94 -15.28 -14.76
CA GLU A 81 11.07 -15.02 -15.66
C GLU A 81 12.15 -16.12 -15.60
N SER A 82 12.03 -17.07 -14.67
CA SER A 82 13.01 -18.16 -14.46
C SER A 82 12.60 -19.53 -15.03
N ASP A 83 11.42 -19.63 -15.67
CA ASP A 83 10.96 -20.79 -16.45
C ASP A 83 11.02 -20.48 -17.96
#